data_AF-E2ZBU0-F1
#
_entry.id   AF-E2ZBU0-F1
#
_cell.length_a   1.000
_cell.length_b   1.000
_cell.length_c   1.000
_cell.angle_alpha   90.00
_cell.angle_beta   90.00
_cell.angle_gamma   90.00
#
_symmetry.space_group_name_H-M   'P 1'
#
loop_
_entity.id
_entity.type
_entity.pdbx_description
1 polymer ?
#
loop_
_entity_poly.entity_id
_entity_poly.type
_entity_poly.pdbx_seq_one_letter_code
_entity_poly.pdbx_strand_id
1 'polypeptide(L)'
;MSESYIYENPTGSEGLFTFNFFCESVTGALHTLIHVMEDHELEAPDSLSEIPERLAQIGIAFSEDYASHKLDLGRFKEDILSFYDLAFTSNDQLAPLIIGAPEEVTYYYLVYSQGINLMFTNLLQSIVRDLPDSANPQSFIQNIMHDFYSLSGGHA
;
A
#
# COMPACT_ATOMS: atom_id res chain seq x y z
N MET A 1 -15.63 11.22 -15.48
CA MET A 1 -16.06 9.87 -15.88
C MET A 1 -14.95 8.96 -15.43
N SER A 2 -15.19 8.07 -14.46
CA SER A 2 -14.19 7.06 -14.11
C SER A 2 -13.96 6.19 -15.35
N GLU A 3 -12.71 6.15 -15.83
CA GLU A 3 -12.36 5.14 -16.82
C GLU A 3 -12.54 3.77 -16.16
N SER A 4 -13.41 2.94 -16.71
CA SER A 4 -13.68 1.60 -16.18
C SER A 4 -12.50 0.69 -16.54
N TYR A 5 -11.47 0.67 -15.71
CA TYR A 5 -10.29 -0.19 -15.85
C TYR A 5 -10.61 -1.63 -15.40
N ILE A 6 -11.50 -2.29 -16.13
CA ILE A 6 -11.88 -3.68 -15.86
C ILE A 6 -11.15 -4.59 -16.84
N TYR A 7 -10.43 -5.57 -16.30
CA TYR A 7 -9.70 -6.58 -17.08
C TYR A 7 -10.20 -7.97 -16.71
N GLU A 8 -10.59 -8.74 -17.73
CA GLU A 8 -11.10 -10.09 -17.56
C GLU A 8 -10.02 -11.14 -17.79
N ASN A 9 -10.20 -12.30 -17.16
CA ASN A 9 -9.37 -13.49 -17.32
C ASN A 9 -7.89 -13.21 -17.04
N PRO A 10 -7.53 -12.77 -15.81
CA PRO A 10 -6.14 -12.69 -15.43
C PRO A 10 -5.46 -14.06 -15.63
N THR A 11 -4.25 -14.04 -16.18
CA THR A 11 -3.45 -15.22 -16.52
C THR A 11 -2.62 -15.74 -15.35
N GLY A 12 -2.55 -14.95 -14.27
CA GLY A 12 -1.82 -15.26 -13.05
C GLY A 12 -2.48 -14.69 -11.80
N SER A 13 -1.73 -14.76 -10.71
CA SER A 13 -2.11 -14.21 -9.40
C SER A 13 -0.90 -13.62 -8.66
N GLU A 14 0.15 -13.23 -9.39
CA GLU A 14 1.35 -12.62 -8.84
C GLU A 14 1.01 -11.32 -8.10
N GLY A 15 0.13 -10.48 -8.65
CA GLY A 15 -0.35 -9.24 -8.04
C GLY A 15 -1.05 -9.49 -6.70
N LEU A 16 -1.89 -10.53 -6.60
CA LEU A 16 -2.54 -10.91 -5.35
C LEU A 16 -1.54 -11.36 -4.28
N PHE A 17 -0.60 -12.23 -4.64
CA PHE A 17 0.40 -12.71 -3.69
C PHE A 17 1.38 -11.62 -3.27
N THR A 18 1.79 -10.75 -4.20
CA THR A 18 2.60 -9.57 -3.89
C THR A 18 1.86 -8.64 -2.93
N PHE A 19 0.56 -8.39 -3.15
CA PHE A 19 -0.25 -7.59 -2.23
C PHE A 19 -0.28 -8.21 -0.83
N ASN A 20 -0.59 -9.51 -0.73
CA ASN A 20 -0.68 -10.21 0.55
C ASN A 20 0.67 -10.23 1.29
N PHE A 21 1.77 -10.45 0.58
CA PHE A 21 3.12 -10.39 1.15
C PHE A 21 3.41 -9.02 1.76
N PHE A 22 3.10 -7.93 1.05
CA PHE A 22 3.29 -6.58 1.58
C PHE A 22 2.32 -6.27 2.71
N CYS A 23 1.07 -6.75 2.66
CA CYS A 23 0.10 -6.60 3.74
C CYS A 23 0.63 -7.22 5.05
N GLU A 24 1.12 -8.46 5.00
CA GLU A 24 1.72 -9.14 6.16
C GLU A 24 3.00 -8.43 6.63
N SER A 25 3.88 -8.06 5.71
CA SER A 25 5.17 -7.42 6.03
C SER A 25 5.01 -6.03 6.64
N VAL A 26 4.15 -5.18 6.05
CA VAL A 26 3.87 -3.82 6.53
C VAL A 26 3.15 -3.87 7.87
N THR A 27 2.13 -4.72 8.02
CA THR A 27 1.39 -4.85 9.28
C THR A 27 2.28 -5.37 10.41
N GLY A 28 3.13 -6.37 10.12
CA GLY A 28 4.09 -6.89 11.09
C GLY A 28 5.15 -5.87 11.51
N ALA A 29 5.69 -5.12 10.55
CA ALA A 29 6.65 -4.05 10.83
C ALA A 29 6.01 -2.92 11.65
N LEU A 30 4.78 -2.52 11.32
CA LEU A 30 4.03 -1.50 12.03
C LEU A 30 3.73 -1.91 13.47
N HIS A 31 3.26 -3.14 13.67
CA HIS A 31 3.00 -3.69 14.99
C HIS A 31 4.26 -3.67 15.87
N THR A 32 5.40 -4.05 15.30
CA THR A 32 6.69 -4.01 16.00
C THR A 32 7.10 -2.58 16.34
N LEU A 33 6.94 -1.63 15.41
CA LEU A 33 7.21 -0.22 15.65
C LEU A 33 6.36 0.33 16.81
N ILE A 34 5.06 0.07 16.81
CA ILE A 34 4.15 0.54 17.87
C ILE A 34 4.58 0.02 19.23
N HIS A 35 4.89 -1.28 19.34
CA HIS A 35 5.36 -1.85 20.60
C HIS A 35 6.69 -1.26 21.09
N VAL A 36 7.64 -1.03 20.19
CA VAL A 36 8.92 -0.41 20.56
C VAL A 36 8.72 1.06 20.97
N MET A 37 7.79 1.78 20.36
CA MET A 37 7.41 3.12 20.80
C MET A 37 6.80 3.08 22.20
N GLU A 38 5.88 2.14 22.47
CA GLU A 38 5.26 1.95 23.79
C GLU A 38 6.30 1.64 24.89
N ASP A 39 7.26 0.76 24.62
CA ASP A 39 8.37 0.42 25.53
C ASP A 39 9.24 1.64 25.90
N HIS A 40 9.26 2.64 25.03
CA HIS A 40 9.98 3.90 25.20
C HIS A 40 9.09 5.08 25.60
N GLU A 41 7.85 4.83 26.03
CA GLU A 41 6.87 5.85 26.44
C GLU A 41 6.57 6.90 25.35
N LEU A 42 6.71 6.51 24.07
CA LEU A 42 6.35 7.33 22.92
C LEU A 42 4.94 6.97 22.44
N GLU A 43 4.05 7.96 22.42
CA GLU A 43 2.68 7.78 21.95
C GLU A 43 2.65 7.70 20.42
N ALA A 44 2.16 6.58 19.88
CA ALA A 44 2.00 6.39 18.45
C ALA A 44 0.76 7.17 17.94
N PRO A 45 0.82 7.79 16.75
CA PRO A 45 -0.35 8.44 16.15
C PRO A 45 -1.51 7.48 15.94
N ASP A 46 -2.74 7.92 16.30
CA ASP A 46 -3.97 7.12 16.15
C ASP A 46 -4.20 6.64 14.70
N SER A 47 -3.77 7.43 13.72
CA SER A 47 -3.88 7.14 12.28
C SER A 47 -3.20 5.83 11.88
N LEU A 48 -2.16 5.39 12.61
CA LEU A 48 -1.49 4.12 12.35
C LEU A 48 -2.39 2.91 12.62
N SER A 49 -3.37 3.04 13.53
CA SER A 49 -4.30 1.95 13.83
C SER A 49 -5.25 1.63 12.66
N GLU A 50 -5.45 2.57 11.74
CA GLU A 50 -6.31 2.40 10.57
C GLU A 50 -5.63 1.60 9.44
N ILE A 51 -4.29 1.57 9.41
CA ILE A 51 -3.51 0.97 8.32
C ILE A 51 -3.83 -0.53 8.09
N PRO A 52 -3.84 -1.38 9.13
CA PRO A 52 -4.16 -2.80 8.95
C PRO A 52 -5.58 -3.02 8.41
N GLU A 53 -6.55 -2.21 8.85
CA GLU A 53 -7.93 -2.33 8.38
C GLU A 53 -8.05 -1.95 6.91
N ARG A 54 -7.39 -0.87 6.47
CA ARG A 54 -7.38 -0.47 5.05
C ARG A 54 -6.77 -1.54 4.16
N LEU A 55 -5.63 -2.10 4.57
CA LEU A 55 -4.98 -3.19 3.83
C LEU A 55 -5.88 -4.43 3.75
N ALA A 56 -6.55 -4.79 4.85
CA ALA A 56 -7.48 -5.92 4.86
C ALA A 56 -8.69 -5.70 3.92
N GLN A 57 -9.28 -4.50 3.91
CA GLN A 57 -10.38 -4.15 3.01
C GLN A 57 -9.98 -4.26 1.54
N ILE A 58 -8.82 -3.72 1.17
CA ILE A 58 -8.26 -3.86 -0.19
C ILE A 58 -8.04 -5.34 -0.52
N GLY A 59 -7.44 -6.11 0.40
CA GLY A 59 -7.14 -7.51 0.20
C GLY A 59 -8.37 -8.38 -0.05
N ILE A 60 -9.47 -8.12 0.66
CA ILE A 60 -10.76 -8.81 0.46
C ILE A 60 -11.27 -8.53 -0.95
N ALA A 61 -11.42 -7.26 -1.31
CA ALA A 61 -11.95 -6.87 -2.61
C ALA A 61 -11.06 -7.38 -3.75
N PHE A 62 -9.75 -7.32 -3.57
CA PHE A 62 -8.80 -7.80 -4.58
C PHE A 62 -8.81 -9.32 -4.72
N SER A 63 -8.95 -10.06 -3.62
CA SER A 63 -9.13 -11.52 -3.66
C SER A 63 -10.41 -11.91 -4.40
N GLU A 64 -11.51 -11.19 -4.20
CA GLU A 64 -12.79 -11.41 -4.88
C GLU A 64 -12.67 -11.18 -6.39
N ASP A 65 -11.92 -10.16 -6.81
CA ASP A 65 -11.65 -9.89 -8.22
C ASP A 65 -10.88 -11.03 -8.90
N TYR A 66 -9.80 -11.54 -8.29
CA TYR A 66 -9.06 -12.69 -8.83
C TYR A 66 -9.94 -13.95 -8.85
N ALA A 67 -10.71 -14.20 -7.79
CA ALA A 67 -11.60 -15.36 -7.70
C ALA A 67 -12.73 -15.33 -8.74
N SER A 68 -13.19 -14.13 -9.12
CA SER A 68 -14.20 -13.92 -10.15
C SER A 68 -13.63 -13.78 -11.56
N HIS A 69 -12.30 -13.87 -11.72
CA HIS A 69 -11.58 -13.63 -12.98
C HIS A 69 -11.87 -12.27 -13.61
N LYS A 70 -12.14 -11.26 -12.77
CA LYS A 70 -12.48 -9.90 -13.19
C LYS A 70 -11.79 -8.90 -12.28
N LEU A 71 -10.64 -8.40 -12.73
CA LEU A 71 -9.87 -7.38 -12.02
C LEU A 71 -10.47 -5.99 -12.27
N ASP A 72 -11.03 -5.39 -11.22
CA ASP A 72 -11.47 -4.00 -11.21
C ASP A 72 -10.31 -3.11 -10.75
N LEU A 73 -9.43 -2.78 -11.71
CA LEU A 73 -8.28 -1.93 -11.43
C LEU A 73 -8.67 -0.47 -11.20
N GLY A 74 -9.90 -0.07 -11.57
CA GLY A 74 -10.45 1.24 -11.27
C GLY A 74 -10.70 1.40 -9.78
N ARG A 75 -11.43 0.44 -9.20
CA ARG A 75 -11.65 0.36 -7.75
C ARG A 75 -10.33 0.19 -7.00
N PHE A 76 -9.47 -0.74 -7.43
CA PHE A 76 -8.15 -0.95 -6.81
C PHE A 76 -7.34 0.35 -6.76
N LYS A 77 -7.34 1.16 -7.83
CA LYS A 77 -6.66 2.45 -7.85
C LYS A 77 -7.19 3.40 -6.78
N GLU A 78 -8.51 3.54 -6.67
CA GLU A 78 -9.13 4.41 -5.66
C GLU A 78 -8.73 3.95 -4.25
N ASP A 79 -8.85 2.65 -3.98
CA ASP A 79 -8.56 2.09 -2.66
C ASP A 79 -7.08 2.20 -2.30
N ILE A 80 -6.17 1.83 -3.21
CA ILE A 80 -4.72 1.84 -2.93
C ILE A 80 -4.19 3.27 -2.78
N LEU A 81 -4.69 4.24 -3.55
CA LEU A 81 -4.30 5.65 -3.40
C LEU A 81 -4.83 6.22 -2.08
N SER A 82 -6.05 5.88 -1.67
CA SER A 82 -6.57 6.25 -0.35
C SER A 82 -5.73 5.65 0.78
N PHE A 83 -5.24 4.42 0.62
CA PHE A 83 -4.30 3.81 1.56
C PHE A 83 -2.98 4.59 1.64
N TYR A 84 -2.40 4.99 0.50
CA TYR A 84 -1.15 5.76 0.50
C TYR A 84 -1.32 7.15 1.12
N ASP A 85 -2.46 7.80 0.92
CA ASP A 85 -2.77 9.10 1.54
C ASP A 85 -2.77 8.99 3.08
N LEU A 86 -3.42 7.95 3.61
CA LEU A 86 -3.37 7.62 5.02
C LEU A 86 -1.94 7.29 5.48
N ALA A 87 -1.22 6.45 4.74
CA ALA A 87 0.11 6.00 5.13
C ALA A 87 1.11 7.16 5.17
N PHE A 88 1.06 8.07 4.20
CA PHE A 88 1.91 9.27 4.18
C PHE A 88 1.51 10.27 5.26
N THR A 89 0.21 10.51 5.46
CA THR A 89 -0.27 11.34 6.58
C THR A 89 0.19 10.80 7.94
N SER A 90 0.11 9.48 8.12
CA SER A 90 0.58 8.83 9.35
C SER A 90 2.11 8.93 9.50
N ASN A 91 2.83 8.84 8.39
CA ASN A 91 4.28 9.01 8.37
C ASN A 91 4.70 10.46 8.72
N ASP A 92 3.98 11.47 8.24
CA ASP A 92 4.20 12.88 8.59
C ASP A 92 3.97 13.14 10.08
N GLN A 93 3.02 12.45 10.69
CA GLN A 93 2.76 12.51 12.13
C GLN A 93 3.83 11.78 12.94
N LEU A 94 4.38 10.68 12.41
CA LEU A 94 5.49 9.94 13.02
C LEU A 94 6.80 10.71 12.94
N ALA A 95 7.10 11.37 11.82
CA ALA A 95 8.42 11.93 11.55
C ALA A 95 8.98 12.83 12.68
N PRO A 96 8.21 13.75 13.30
CA PRO A 96 8.68 14.54 14.44
C PRO A 96 9.04 13.70 15.67
N LEU A 97 8.33 12.59 15.90
CA LEU A 97 8.57 11.69 17.03
C LEU A 97 9.85 10.89 16.87
N ILE A 98 10.28 10.64 15.63
CA ILE A 98 11.52 9.91 15.33
C ILE A 98 12.76 10.78 15.54
N ILE A 99 12.63 12.11 15.45
CA ILE A 99 13.77 13.02 15.63
C ILE A 99 14.26 12.95 17.08
N GLY A 100 15.42 12.32 17.27
CA GLY A 100 16.02 12.14 18.60
C GLY A 100 15.41 10.97 19.39
N ALA A 101 14.59 10.12 18.75
CA ALA A 101 14.10 8.88 19.33
C ALA A 101 15.26 7.90 19.61
N PRO A 102 15.05 6.92 20.50
CA PRO A 102 15.94 5.78 20.65
C PRO A 102 16.27 5.10 19.32
N GLU A 103 17.48 4.53 19.23
CA GLU A 103 17.96 3.87 18.00
C GLU A 103 17.04 2.75 17.54
N GLU A 104 16.47 2.00 18.49
CA GLU A 104 15.54 0.90 18.21
C GLU A 104 14.24 1.40 17.56
N VAL A 105 13.64 2.47 18.09
CA VAL A 105 12.45 3.12 17.50
C VAL A 105 12.77 3.59 16.08
N THR A 106 13.91 4.24 15.89
CA THR A 106 14.36 4.73 14.57
C THR A 106 14.53 3.57 13.58
N TYR A 107 15.11 2.45 14.03
CA TYR A 107 15.29 1.26 13.21
C TYR A 107 13.95 0.71 12.71
N TYR A 108 13.00 0.45 13.62
CA TYR A 108 11.72 -0.12 13.23
C TYR A 108 10.85 0.85 12.42
N TYR A 109 10.98 2.15 12.66
CA TYR A 109 10.38 3.18 11.80
C TYR A 109 10.88 3.06 10.36
N LEU A 110 12.20 2.94 10.18
CA LEU A 110 12.78 2.77 8.85
C LEU A 110 12.33 1.46 8.19
N VAL A 111 12.25 0.36 8.94
CA VAL A 111 11.77 -0.93 8.41
C VAL A 111 10.32 -0.79 7.91
N TYR A 112 9.44 -0.22 8.71
CA TYR A 112 8.05 0.05 8.33
C TYR A 112 7.95 0.97 7.10
N SER A 113 8.64 2.11 7.12
CA SER A 113 8.65 3.09 6.03
C SER A 113 9.18 2.49 4.72
N GLN A 114 10.22 1.65 4.76
CA GLN A 114 10.72 0.95 3.58
C GLN A 114 9.69 -0.02 3.00
N GLY A 115 8.92 -0.71 3.85
CA GLY A 115 7.81 -1.56 3.41
C GLY A 115 6.78 -0.80 2.58
N ILE A 116 6.34 0.37 3.08
CA ILE A 116 5.41 1.26 2.37
C ILE A 116 6.00 1.73 1.03
N ASN A 117 7.26 2.20 1.03
CA ASN A 117 7.90 2.74 -0.16
C ASN A 117 8.11 1.71 -1.28
N LEU A 118 8.39 0.46 -0.92
CA LEU A 118 8.63 -0.62 -1.88
C LEU A 118 7.32 -1.21 -2.43
N MET A 119 6.23 -1.16 -1.67
CA MET A 119 5.00 -1.87 -2.00
C MET A 119 4.42 -1.45 -3.36
N PHE A 120 4.23 -0.15 -3.62
CA PHE A 120 3.46 0.32 -4.78
C PHE A 120 4.02 -0.17 -6.11
N THR A 121 5.32 0.05 -6.34
CA THR A 121 5.95 -0.23 -7.62
C THR A 121 6.05 -1.73 -7.90
N ASN A 122 6.38 -2.52 -6.88
CA ASN A 122 6.43 -3.98 -6.99
C ASN A 122 5.03 -4.56 -7.21
N LEU A 123 4.03 -4.06 -6.48
CA LEU A 123 2.64 -4.47 -6.64
C LEU A 123 2.13 -4.17 -8.05
N LEU A 124 2.29 -2.94 -8.53
CA LEU A 124 1.84 -2.55 -9.87
C LEU A 124 2.48 -3.42 -10.96
N GLN A 125 3.78 -3.72 -10.84
CA GLN A 125 4.46 -4.61 -11.78
C GLN A 125 3.88 -6.02 -11.78
N SER A 126 3.63 -6.61 -10.60
CA SER A 126 3.03 -7.93 -10.48
C SER A 126 1.60 -7.98 -11.01
N ILE A 127 0.79 -6.94 -10.77
CA ILE A 127 -0.58 -6.85 -11.32
C ILE A 127 -0.55 -6.84 -12.85
N VAL A 128 0.33 -6.05 -13.44
CA VAL A 128 0.42 -5.94 -14.91
C VAL A 128 0.83 -7.28 -15.54
N ARG A 129 1.65 -8.09 -14.87
CA ARG A 129 2.03 -9.43 -15.33
C ARG A 129 0.87 -10.43 -15.35
N ASP A 130 -0.11 -10.24 -14.48
CA ASP A 130 -1.29 -11.09 -14.43
C ASP A 130 -2.32 -10.75 -15.52
N LEU A 131 -2.16 -9.64 -16.24
CA LEU A 131 -3.09 -9.27 -17.31
C LEU A 131 -2.83 -10.13 -18.56
N PRO A 132 -3.88 -10.49 -19.33
CA PRO A 132 -3.71 -11.22 -20.58
C PRO A 132 -2.93 -10.40 -21.61
N ASP A 133 -2.20 -11.05 -22.52
CA ASP A 133 -1.40 -10.38 -23.57
C ASP A 133 -2.22 -9.41 -24.45
N SER A 134 -3.53 -9.65 -24.56
CA SER A 134 -4.46 -8.77 -25.30
C SER A 134 -4.85 -7.51 -24.52
N ALA A 135 -4.56 -7.42 -23.23
CA ALA A 135 -4.83 -6.25 -22.41
C ALA A 135 -3.93 -5.08 -22.84
N ASN A 136 -4.51 -3.88 -22.83
CA ASN A 136 -3.76 -2.63 -22.99
C ASN A 136 -3.84 -1.81 -21.69
N PRO A 137 -2.98 -2.09 -20.69
CA PRO A 137 -3.03 -1.42 -19.40
C PRO A 137 -2.35 -0.05 -19.37
N GLN A 138 -1.86 0.45 -20.52
CA GLN A 138 -0.99 1.63 -20.53
C GLN A 138 -1.65 2.90 -19.98
N SER A 139 -2.93 3.13 -20.28
CA SER A 139 -3.67 4.28 -19.75
C SER A 139 -3.84 4.18 -18.24
N PHE A 140 -4.22 2.99 -17.74
CA PHE A 140 -4.31 2.71 -16.32
C PHE A 140 -2.98 2.96 -15.60
N ILE A 141 -1.88 2.39 -16.09
CA ILE A 141 -0.53 2.53 -15.51
C ILE A 141 -0.12 4.00 -15.44
N GLN A 142 -0.31 4.75 -16.53
CA GLN A 142 0.01 6.18 -16.56
C GLN A 142 -0.82 6.97 -15.55
N ASN A 143 -2.11 6.67 -15.46
CA ASN A 143 -3.02 7.36 -14.58
C ASN A 143 -2.71 7.08 -13.09
N ILE A 144 -2.55 5.82 -12.70
CA ILE A 144 -2.24 5.48 -11.30
C ILE A 144 -0.85 5.95 -10.87
N MET A 145 0.17 5.87 -11.73
CA MET A 145 1.49 6.41 -11.39
C MET A 145 1.47 7.92 -11.26
N HIS A 146 0.78 8.64 -12.14
CA HIS A 146 0.66 10.09 -12.05
C HIS A 146 0.05 10.52 -10.72
N ASP A 147 -1.06 9.89 -10.33
CA ASP A 147 -1.77 10.21 -9.10
C ASP A 147 -0.94 9.83 -7.87
N PHE A 148 -0.28 8.67 -7.88
CA PHE A 148 0.62 8.25 -6.80
C PHE A 148 1.78 9.23 -6.61
N TYR A 149 2.49 9.63 -7.67
CA TYR A 149 3.61 10.57 -7.54
C TYR A 149 3.16 11.98 -7.14
N SER A 150 1.97 12.40 -7.57
CA SER A 150 1.38 13.67 -7.15
C SER A 150 1.08 13.67 -5.66
N LEU A 151 0.57 12.54 -5.15
CA LEU A 151 0.34 12.32 -3.72
C LEU A 151 1.66 12.32 -2.94
N SER A 152 2.63 11.48 -3.33
CA SER A 152 3.93 11.38 -2.65
C SER A 152 4.70 12.70 -2.62
N GLY A 153 4.59 13.52 -3.67
CA GLY A 153 5.23 14.85 -3.72
C GLY A 153 4.64 15.88 -2.76
N GLY A 154 3.44 15.62 -2.20
CA GLY A 154 2.82 16.45 -1.17
C GLY A 154 3.32 16.18 0.25
N HIS A 155 4.04 15.08 0.46
CA HIS A 155 4.51 14.58 1.76
C HIS A 155 6.05 14.53 1.85
N ALA A 156 6.73 15.50 1.22
CA ALA A 156 8.19 15.57 1.11
C ALA A 156 8.85 16.51 2.13
#